data_AF-A0AAD6FUG0-F1
#
_entry.id   AF-A0AAD6FUG0-F1
#
_cell.length_a   1.000
_cell.length_b   1.000
_cell.length_c   1.000
_cell.angle_alpha   90.00
_cell.angle_beta   90.00
_cell.angle_gamma   90.00
#
_symmetry.space_group_name_H-M   'P 1'
#
loop_
_entity.id
_entity.type
_entity.pdbx_description
1 polymer ?
#
loop_
_entity_poly.entity_id
_entity_poly.type
_entity_poly.pdbx_seq_one_letter_code
_entity_poly.pdbx_strand_id
1 'polypeptide(L)'
;MLESISCQYEDVRALLLERGEEGRLNDLSEDTLKAMVMFLQRFKEATKALEASKTPTLHLTAVWLDRLKRHLQPSSTDNLTFSSLNAKCLRILVEKYEIHLLHKLAMFLHPKLKSLKLLVEEHSMETVHNEVRRLVNDIKERRASPTQRVATVSSALPEKRARQSEGLSDVEDSSSSDECTQDEVNFKSPREENFDVLSWWKEHATRFPNVAHIARSILSIPASSAAS
;
A
#
# COMPACT_ATOMS: atom_id res chain seq x y z
N MET A 1 21.33 -2.62 17.08
CA MET A 1 22.71 -3.01 17.47
C MET A 1 23.74 -2.10 16.82
N LEU A 2 23.92 -2.12 15.49
CA LEU A 2 24.96 -1.30 14.81
C LEU A 2 24.84 0.21 15.12
N GLU A 3 23.63 0.77 15.10
CA GLU A 3 23.37 2.16 15.49
C GLU A 3 23.82 2.45 16.93
N SER A 4 23.56 1.53 17.88
CA SER A 4 24.01 1.66 19.28
C SER A 4 25.53 1.67 19.39
N ILE A 5 26.21 0.75 18.70
CA ILE A 5 27.68 0.68 18.70
C ILE A 5 28.26 1.92 18.04
N SER A 6 27.65 2.41 16.96
CA SER A 6 28.09 3.63 16.27
C SER A 6 27.95 4.88 17.14
N CYS A 7 26.87 4.98 17.94
CA CYS A 7 26.66 6.12 18.84
C CYS A 7 27.59 6.11 20.05
N GLN A 8 28.02 4.93 20.50
CA GLN A 8 28.84 4.74 21.70
C GLN A 8 30.26 4.29 21.34
N TYR A 9 30.72 4.57 20.12
CA TYR A 9 31.95 3.97 19.58
C TYR A 9 33.17 4.26 20.46
N GLU A 10 33.36 5.53 20.87
CA GLU A 10 34.47 5.92 21.75
C GLU A 10 34.34 5.32 23.16
N ASP A 11 33.14 5.26 23.72
CA ASP A 11 32.90 4.66 25.04
C ASP A 11 33.23 3.15 25.03
N VAL A 12 32.80 2.45 23.97
CA VAL A 12 33.10 1.02 23.76
C VAL A 12 34.59 0.81 23.56
N ARG A 13 35.25 1.69 22.79
CA ARG A 13 36.70 1.64 22.54
C ARG A 13 37.50 1.86 23.82
N ALA A 14 37.13 2.85 24.63
CA ALA A 14 37.78 3.12 25.91
C ALA A 14 37.64 1.93 26.88
N LEU A 15 36.43 1.36 26.98
CA LEU A 15 36.16 0.23 27.85
C LEU A 15 36.90 -1.06 27.42
N LEU A 16 37.08 -1.26 26.11
CA LEU A 16 37.89 -2.37 25.60
C LEU A 16 39.38 -2.16 25.87
N LEU A 17 39.87 -0.92 25.76
CA LEU A 17 41.25 -0.57 26.09
C LEU A 17 41.56 -0.78 27.58
N GLU A 18 40.65 -0.39 28.47
CA GLU A 18 40.77 -0.63 29.92
C GLU A 18 40.85 -2.12 30.28
N ARG A 19 40.26 -2.98 29.44
CA ARG A 19 40.21 -4.44 29.65
C ARG A 19 41.30 -5.21 28.92
N GLY A 20 42.14 -4.55 28.12
CA GLY A 20 43.10 -5.21 27.24
C GLY A 20 42.44 -6.06 26.15
N GLU A 21 41.22 -5.69 25.73
CA GLU A 21 40.42 -6.36 24.70
C GLU A 21 40.31 -5.50 23.41
N GLU A 22 41.20 -4.54 23.18
CA GLU A 22 41.17 -3.63 22.02
C GLU A 22 41.16 -4.37 20.68
N GLY A 23 41.73 -5.59 20.64
CA GLY A 23 41.73 -6.45 19.47
C GLY A 23 40.34 -6.79 18.91
N ARG A 24 39.28 -6.65 19.72
CA ARG A 24 37.89 -6.88 19.29
C ARG A 24 37.36 -5.83 18.31
N LEU A 25 38.01 -4.68 18.20
CA LEU A 25 37.64 -3.59 17.27
C LEU A 25 38.59 -3.46 16.07
N ASN A 26 39.66 -4.26 15.98
CA ASN A 26 40.70 -4.09 14.96
C ASN A 26 40.14 -4.14 13.52
N ASP A 27 39.13 -4.97 13.28
CA ASP A 27 38.53 -5.12 11.95
C ASP A 27 37.34 -4.16 11.71
N LEU A 28 37.01 -3.28 12.68
CA LEU A 28 35.86 -2.40 12.63
C LEU A 28 36.28 -0.93 12.58
N SER A 29 36.36 -0.38 11.36
CA SER A 29 36.53 1.07 11.22
C SER A 29 35.23 1.82 11.51
N GLU A 30 35.35 2.92 12.28
CA GLU A 30 34.21 3.78 12.64
C GLU A 30 33.47 4.30 11.39
N ASP A 31 34.21 4.67 10.34
CA ASP A 31 33.64 5.15 9.08
C ASP A 31 32.84 4.06 8.36
N THR A 32 33.32 2.81 8.35
CA THR A 32 32.57 1.69 7.77
C THR A 32 31.30 1.41 8.57
N LEU A 33 31.38 1.51 9.90
CA LEU A 33 30.23 1.34 10.78
C LEU A 33 29.17 2.42 10.51
N LYS A 34 29.57 3.70 10.45
CA LYS A 34 28.68 4.83 10.10
C LYS A 34 28.07 4.64 8.72
N ALA A 35 28.88 4.27 7.72
CA ALA A 35 28.40 3.99 6.37
C ALA A 35 27.36 2.85 6.35
N MET A 36 27.59 1.78 7.11
CA MET A 36 26.64 0.66 7.23
C MET A 36 25.33 1.09 7.91
N VAL A 37 25.40 1.91 8.95
CA VAL A 37 24.19 2.46 9.60
C VAL A 37 23.39 3.32 8.60
N MET A 38 24.04 4.21 7.86
CA MET A 38 23.38 5.02 6.82
C MET A 38 22.80 4.15 5.69
N PHE A 39 23.51 3.10 5.29
CA PHE A 39 23.05 2.15 4.28
C PHE A 39 21.77 1.43 4.73
N LEU A 40 21.74 0.93 5.98
CA LEU A 40 20.60 0.19 6.54
C LEU A 40 19.42 1.10 6.90
N GLN A 41 19.66 2.40 7.10
CA GLN A 41 18.64 3.37 7.46
C GLN A 41 17.48 3.37 6.46
N ARG A 42 17.76 3.25 5.15
CA ARG A 42 16.72 3.22 4.13
C ARG A 42 15.81 1.98 4.23
N PHE A 43 16.35 0.85 4.66
CA PHE A 43 15.56 -0.36 4.91
C PHE A 43 14.72 -0.21 6.19
N LYS A 44 15.30 0.37 7.25
CA LYS A 44 14.58 0.68 8.49
C LYS A 44 13.38 1.60 8.24
N GLU A 45 13.54 2.62 7.40
CA GLU A 45 12.44 3.51 6.99
C GLU A 45 11.36 2.77 6.20
N ALA A 46 11.77 1.91 5.26
CA ALA A 46 10.83 1.09 4.49
C ALA A 46 10.00 0.18 5.40
N THR A 47 10.66 -0.55 6.31
CA THR A 47 9.99 -1.43 7.27
C THR A 47 8.99 -0.65 8.14
N LYS A 48 9.42 0.46 8.76
CA LYS A 48 8.53 1.29 9.57
C LYS A 48 7.32 1.83 8.81
N ALA A 49 7.53 2.26 7.55
CA ALA A 49 6.44 2.79 6.73
C ALA A 49 5.43 1.71 6.32
N LEU A 50 5.89 0.48 6.06
CA LEU A 50 5.03 -0.66 5.71
C LEU A 50 4.33 -1.28 6.94
N GLU A 51 4.89 -1.09 8.13
CA GLU A 51 4.34 -1.52 9.41
C GLU A 51 3.36 -0.52 10.03
N ALA A 52 3.21 0.69 9.48
CA ALA A 52 2.31 1.68 10.07
C ALA A 52 0.85 1.16 10.15
N SER A 53 0.26 1.20 11.34
CA SER A 53 -1.13 0.73 11.58
C SER A 53 -2.21 1.79 11.38
N LYS A 54 -1.86 3.07 11.49
CA LYS A 54 -2.82 4.20 11.51
C LYS A 54 -3.12 4.80 10.15
N THR A 55 -2.40 4.39 9.12
CA THR A 55 -2.51 4.91 7.75
C THR A 55 -2.47 3.74 6.77
N PRO A 56 -3.16 3.81 5.63
CA PRO A 56 -3.03 2.79 4.60
C PRO A 56 -1.58 2.57 4.18
N THR A 57 -1.14 1.32 4.08
CA THR A 57 0.25 0.98 3.74
C THR A 57 0.38 0.12 2.49
N LEU A 58 -0.68 -0.58 2.06
CA LEU A 58 -0.58 -1.54 0.95
C LEU A 58 -0.13 -0.90 -0.36
N HIS A 59 -0.52 0.35 -0.59
CA HIS A 59 -0.12 1.12 -1.77
C HIS A 59 1.36 1.55 -1.72
N LEU A 60 2.01 1.49 -0.55
CA LEU A 60 3.40 1.87 -0.38
C LEU A 60 4.39 0.76 -0.75
N THR A 61 3.95 -0.49 -0.89
CA THR A 61 4.85 -1.64 -1.17
C THR A 61 5.66 -1.44 -2.45
N ALA A 62 4.99 -1.12 -3.56
CA ALA A 62 5.65 -0.84 -4.83
C ALA A 62 6.47 0.46 -4.80
N VAL A 63 6.03 1.47 -4.06
CA VAL A 63 6.78 2.73 -3.88
C VAL A 63 8.11 2.45 -3.17
N TRP A 64 8.08 1.66 -2.09
CA TRP A 64 9.29 1.29 -1.35
C TRP A 64 10.18 0.32 -2.12
N LEU A 65 9.62 -0.63 -2.87
CA LEU A 65 10.41 -1.48 -3.75
C LEU A 65 11.27 -0.66 -4.72
N ASP A 66 10.67 0.32 -5.39
CA ASP A 66 11.40 1.21 -6.30
C ASP A 66 12.40 2.12 -5.58
N ARG A 67 12.05 2.68 -4.41
CA ARG A 67 12.99 3.44 -3.58
C ARG A 67 14.20 2.61 -3.14
N LEU A 68 14.00 1.35 -2.79
CA LEU A 68 15.05 0.42 -2.40
C LEU A 68 15.90 -0.01 -3.60
N LYS A 69 15.28 -0.27 -4.76
CA LYS A 69 16.00 -0.53 -6.01
C LYS A 69 16.92 0.62 -6.40
N ARG A 70 16.45 1.87 -6.24
CA ARG A 70 17.26 3.08 -6.47
C ARG A 70 18.40 3.21 -5.46
N HIS A 71 18.14 2.93 -4.19
CA HIS A 71 19.15 2.96 -3.12
C HIS A 71 20.28 1.94 -3.37
N LEU A 72 19.97 0.83 -4.03
CA LEU A 72 20.90 -0.25 -4.33
C LEU A 72 21.56 -0.14 -5.71
N GLN A 73 21.31 0.94 -6.46
CA GLN A 73 22.01 1.14 -7.74
C GLN A 73 23.49 1.43 -7.48
N PRO A 74 24.40 0.98 -8.38
CA PRO A 74 25.82 1.29 -8.26
C PRO A 74 26.06 2.81 -8.24
N SER A 75 26.89 3.28 -7.30
CA SER A 75 27.39 4.65 -7.28
C SER A 75 28.88 4.70 -7.63
N SER A 76 29.33 5.77 -8.29
CA SER A 76 30.76 6.00 -8.58
C SER A 76 31.61 6.25 -7.34
N THR A 77 30.98 6.53 -6.20
CA THR A 77 31.62 6.74 -4.89
C THR A 77 31.73 5.48 -4.06
N ASP A 78 31.19 4.35 -4.53
CA ASP A 78 31.13 3.12 -3.74
C ASP A 78 32.50 2.46 -3.62
N ASN A 79 32.86 2.03 -2.40
CA ASN A 79 33.97 1.12 -2.23
C ASN A 79 33.58 -0.30 -2.68
N LEU A 80 34.57 -1.17 -2.92
CA LEU A 80 34.35 -2.53 -3.43
C LEU A 80 33.39 -3.35 -2.56
N THR A 81 33.45 -3.16 -1.24
CA THR A 81 32.58 -3.87 -0.28
C THR A 81 31.12 -3.46 -0.44
N PHE A 82 30.82 -2.16 -0.48
CA PHE A 82 29.46 -1.66 -0.67
C PHE A 82 28.94 -1.97 -2.08
N SER A 83 29.78 -1.95 -3.11
CA SER A 83 29.38 -2.35 -4.46
C SER A 83 28.90 -3.81 -4.50
N SER A 84 29.67 -4.72 -3.89
CA SER A 84 29.29 -6.14 -3.77
C SER A 84 28.04 -6.34 -2.90
N LEU A 85 27.94 -5.61 -1.79
CA LEU A 85 26.77 -5.62 -0.91
C LEU A 85 25.51 -5.14 -1.65
N ASN A 86 25.59 -4.01 -2.37
CA ASN A 86 24.51 -3.42 -3.16
C ASN A 86 24.01 -4.43 -4.20
N ALA A 87 24.93 -5.03 -4.97
CA ALA A 87 24.59 -6.04 -5.97
C ALA A 87 23.89 -7.26 -5.34
N LYS A 88 24.41 -7.76 -4.21
CA LYS A 88 23.81 -8.90 -3.50
C LYS A 88 22.43 -8.57 -2.94
N CYS A 89 22.27 -7.42 -2.31
CA CYS A 89 21.00 -6.95 -1.78
C CYS A 89 19.97 -6.70 -2.89
N LEU A 90 20.38 -6.10 -4.01
CA LEU A 90 19.51 -5.85 -5.16
C LEU A 90 19.00 -7.17 -5.74
N ARG A 91 19.89 -8.16 -5.89
CA ARG A 91 19.52 -9.50 -6.34
C ARG A 91 18.49 -10.14 -5.41
N ILE A 92 18.74 -10.16 -4.10
CA ILE A 92 17.81 -10.72 -3.11
C ILE A 92 16.47 -9.97 -3.15
N LEU A 93 16.50 -8.64 -3.25
CA LEU A 93 15.30 -7.82 -3.29
C LEU A 93 14.43 -8.15 -4.52
N VAL A 94 15.03 -8.28 -5.71
CA VAL A 94 14.31 -8.65 -6.93
C VAL A 94 13.80 -10.09 -6.89
N GLU A 95 14.57 -11.02 -6.33
CA GLU A 95 14.20 -12.43 -6.22
C GLU A 95 13.09 -12.69 -5.17
N LYS A 96 12.98 -11.85 -4.14
CA LYS A 96 12.10 -12.11 -2.98
C LYS A 96 10.93 -11.15 -2.83
N TYR A 97 11.02 -9.95 -3.40
CA TYR A 97 9.98 -8.93 -3.23
C TYR A 97 8.99 -8.98 -4.40
N GLU A 98 7.83 -9.59 -4.15
CA GLU A 98 6.79 -9.78 -5.18
C GLU A 98 5.67 -8.72 -5.09
N ILE A 99 5.32 -8.15 -6.24
CA ILE A 99 4.20 -7.20 -6.37
C ILE A 99 2.99 -7.89 -7.00
N HIS A 100 2.08 -8.36 -6.15
CA HIS A 100 0.78 -8.89 -6.58
C HIS A 100 -0.22 -7.82 -7.03
N LEU A 101 -1.31 -8.26 -7.67
CA LEU A 101 -2.39 -7.42 -8.18
C LEU A 101 -2.99 -6.49 -7.12
N LEU A 102 -3.14 -6.97 -5.89
CA LEU A 102 -3.72 -6.20 -4.79
C LEU A 102 -2.90 -4.95 -4.44
N HIS A 103 -1.57 -5.04 -4.49
CA HIS A 103 -0.68 -3.89 -4.33
C HIS A 103 -0.88 -2.85 -5.44
N LYS A 104 -1.06 -3.34 -6.68
CA LYS A 104 -1.29 -2.50 -7.86
C LYS A 104 -2.65 -1.81 -7.79
N LEU A 105 -3.69 -2.52 -7.34
CA LEU A 105 -5.00 -1.95 -7.07
C LEU A 105 -4.91 -0.85 -5.98
N ALA A 106 -4.21 -1.12 -4.88
CA ALA A 106 -4.01 -0.13 -3.82
C ALA A 106 -3.29 1.13 -4.34
N MET A 107 -2.26 0.99 -5.18
CA MET A 107 -1.61 2.13 -5.84
C MET A 107 -2.56 2.90 -6.74
N PHE A 108 -3.32 2.20 -7.58
CA PHE A 108 -4.28 2.83 -8.50
C PHE A 108 -5.35 3.62 -7.74
N LEU A 109 -5.85 3.06 -6.65
CA LEU A 109 -6.85 3.68 -5.78
C LEU A 109 -6.27 4.83 -4.95
N HIS A 110 -4.96 5.05 -4.95
CA HIS A 110 -4.36 6.23 -4.34
C HIS A 110 -4.26 7.37 -5.37
N PRO A 111 -5.04 8.47 -5.24
CA PRO A 111 -5.14 9.51 -6.27
C PRO A 111 -3.81 10.16 -6.68
N LYS A 112 -2.88 10.35 -5.74
CA LYS A 112 -1.53 10.88 -6.03
C LYS A 112 -0.59 9.88 -6.71
N LEU A 113 -0.90 8.58 -6.64
CA LEU A 113 -0.05 7.52 -7.21
C LEU A 113 -0.64 6.93 -8.50
N LYS A 114 -1.89 7.27 -8.84
CA LYS A 114 -2.55 6.90 -10.10
C LYS A 114 -1.71 7.25 -11.35
N SER A 115 -0.92 8.32 -11.30
CA SER A 115 -0.08 8.79 -12.41
C SER A 115 1.32 8.15 -12.47
N LEU A 116 1.70 7.28 -11.52
CA LEU A 116 2.99 6.59 -11.52
C LEU A 116 2.99 5.46 -12.56
N LYS A 117 3.01 5.86 -13.83
CA LYS A 117 3.27 5.03 -15.03
C LYS A 117 4.62 4.29 -14.98
N LEU A 118 5.45 4.57 -13.97
CA LEU A 118 6.84 4.12 -13.86
C LEU A 118 7.04 2.82 -13.07
N LEU A 119 6.01 2.32 -12.36
CA LEU A 119 6.13 1.15 -11.48
C LEU A 119 5.47 -0.12 -12.02
N VAL A 120 4.77 0.00 -13.15
CA VAL A 120 3.83 -1.00 -13.65
C VAL A 120 4.11 -1.17 -15.13
N GLU A 121 4.51 -2.38 -15.53
CA GLU A 121 4.62 -2.79 -16.94
C GLU A 121 3.34 -2.38 -17.70
N GLU A 122 3.46 -1.99 -18.97
CA GLU A 122 2.38 -1.40 -19.76
C GLU A 122 1.07 -2.22 -19.72
N HIS A 123 1.17 -3.55 -19.84
CA HIS A 123 0.04 -4.49 -19.74
C HIS A 123 -0.62 -4.54 -18.36
N SER A 124 0.09 -4.16 -17.31
CA SER A 124 -0.39 -4.28 -15.95
C SER A 124 -1.31 -3.13 -15.53
N MET A 125 -1.35 -2.00 -16.25
CA MET A 125 -2.36 -0.96 -16.04
C MET A 125 -3.74 -1.40 -16.55
N GLU A 126 -3.78 -2.04 -17.73
CA GLU A 126 -5.02 -2.56 -18.30
C GLU A 126 -5.66 -3.62 -17.40
N THR A 127 -4.85 -4.56 -16.89
CA THR A 127 -5.30 -5.56 -15.90
C THR A 127 -5.91 -4.91 -14.65
N VAL A 128 -5.31 -3.84 -14.15
CA VAL A 128 -5.81 -3.11 -12.97
C VAL A 128 -7.15 -2.43 -13.28
N HIS A 129 -7.26 -1.76 -14.43
CA HIS A 129 -8.51 -1.12 -14.86
C HIS A 129 -9.65 -2.14 -15.05
N ASN A 130 -9.35 -3.26 -15.70
CA ASN A 130 -10.31 -4.35 -15.91
C ASN A 130 -10.78 -4.95 -14.58
N GLU A 131 -9.85 -5.16 -13.63
CA GLU A 131 -10.20 -5.70 -12.32
C GLU A 131 -11.04 -4.72 -11.49
N VAL A 132 -10.74 -3.41 -11.51
CA VAL A 132 -11.59 -2.42 -10.83
C VAL A 132 -12.98 -2.39 -11.46
N ARG A 133 -13.10 -2.44 -12.79
CA ARG A 133 -14.41 -2.51 -13.47
C ARG A 133 -15.18 -3.76 -13.07
N ARG A 134 -14.50 -4.92 -13.01
CA ARG A 134 -15.07 -6.19 -12.54
C ARG A 134 -15.62 -6.05 -11.11
N LEU A 135 -14.83 -5.50 -10.19
CA LEU A 135 -15.25 -5.27 -8.80
C LEU A 135 -16.43 -4.31 -8.68
N VAL A 136 -16.49 -3.26 -9.51
CA VAL A 136 -17.63 -2.33 -9.54
C VAL A 136 -18.90 -3.04 -10.00
N ASN A 137 -18.81 -3.87 -11.04
CA ASN A 137 -19.94 -4.64 -11.55
C ASN A 137 -20.44 -5.66 -10.50
N ASP A 138 -19.53 -6.40 -9.85
CA ASP A 138 -19.87 -7.32 -8.75
C ASP A 138 -20.67 -6.61 -7.63
N ILE A 139 -20.30 -5.37 -7.29
CA ILE A 139 -21.01 -4.58 -6.27
C ILE A 139 -22.39 -4.15 -6.76
N LYS A 140 -22.51 -3.75 -8.03
CA LYS A 140 -23.79 -3.36 -8.65
C LYS A 140 -24.76 -4.56 -8.70
N GLU A 141 -24.29 -5.73 -9.10
CA GLU A 141 -25.09 -6.96 -9.15
C GLU A 141 -25.58 -7.40 -7.76
N ARG A 142 -24.70 -7.33 -6.74
CA ARG A 142 -25.07 -7.63 -5.34
C ARG A 142 -26.10 -6.66 -4.77
N ARG A 143 -26.16 -5.42 -5.25
CA ARG A 143 -27.19 -4.44 -4.85
C ARG A 143 -28.49 -4.60 -5.63
N ALA A 144 -28.41 -5.03 -6.89
CA ALA A 144 -29.56 -5.25 -7.77
C ALA A 144 -30.34 -6.54 -7.46
N SER A 145 -29.76 -7.47 -6.70
CA SER A 145 -30.41 -8.71 -6.23
C SER A 145 -30.78 -8.62 -4.74
N PRO A 146 -32.02 -8.23 -4.36
CA PRO A 146 -32.39 -8.01 -2.96
C PRO A 146 -32.67 -9.31 -2.17
N THR A 147 -32.32 -10.49 -2.67
CA THR A 147 -32.85 -11.75 -2.15
C THR A 147 -31.81 -12.55 -1.37
N GLN A 148 -32.14 -12.75 -0.08
CA GLN A 148 -31.54 -13.62 0.94
C GLN A 148 -30.33 -13.10 1.73
N ARG A 149 -30.62 -12.28 2.75
CA ARG A 149 -30.16 -12.53 4.15
C ARG A 149 -31.15 -11.98 5.18
N VAL A 150 -32.27 -12.69 5.37
CA VAL A 150 -33.00 -12.69 6.65
C VAL A 150 -33.43 -14.11 6.98
N ALA A 151 -32.65 -14.76 7.85
CA ALA A 151 -33.00 -15.85 8.79
C ALA A 151 -31.65 -16.14 9.51
N THR A 152 -31.49 -16.06 10.83
CA THR A 152 -32.37 -16.59 11.86
C THR A 152 -32.03 -15.93 13.21
N VAL A 153 -32.91 -15.13 13.79
CA VAL A 153 -33.18 -15.14 15.24
C VAL A 153 -34.69 -14.97 15.41
N SER A 154 -35.31 -16.00 15.96
CA SER A 154 -36.72 -16.11 16.24
C SER A 154 -37.08 -15.25 17.46
N SER A 155 -38.08 -14.37 17.34
CA SER A 155 -39.13 -14.23 18.35
C SER A 155 -40.36 -13.53 17.77
N ALA A 156 -41.52 -14.12 18.02
CA ALA A 156 -42.85 -13.74 17.55
C ALA A 156 -43.44 -12.58 18.39
N LEU A 157 -44.28 -11.68 17.86
CA LEU A 157 -45.77 -11.70 17.77
C LEU A 157 -46.29 -10.28 17.35
N PRO A 158 -47.59 -10.03 17.03
CA PRO A 158 -47.99 -9.43 15.75
C PRO A 158 -48.80 -8.09 15.78
N GLU A 159 -48.95 -7.53 14.58
CA GLU A 159 -50.04 -6.71 13.99
C GLU A 159 -50.47 -5.34 14.56
N LYS A 160 -50.39 -4.31 13.68
CA LYS A 160 -51.56 -3.50 13.26
C LYS A 160 -51.30 -2.72 11.95
N ARG A 161 -52.38 -2.48 11.21
CA ARG A 161 -52.53 -2.38 9.75
C ARG A 161 -52.97 -0.97 9.32
N ALA A 162 -52.45 -0.44 8.20
CA ALA A 162 -53.10 0.53 7.26
C ALA A 162 -52.06 1.09 6.25
N ARG A 163 -52.32 1.46 4.99
CA ARG A 163 -53.31 1.19 3.94
C ARG A 163 -52.68 1.72 2.63
N GLN A 164 -52.97 1.04 1.52
CA GLN A 164 -52.62 1.25 0.11
C GLN A 164 -52.53 2.72 -0.40
N SER A 165 -51.61 2.92 -1.35
CA SER A 165 -51.88 3.66 -2.59
C SER A 165 -51.22 2.91 -3.75
N GLU A 166 -52.06 2.46 -4.67
CA GLU A 166 -51.67 1.89 -5.97
C GLU A 166 -51.13 2.99 -6.89
N GLY A 167 -50.20 2.62 -7.77
CA GLY A 167 -49.64 3.48 -8.81
C GLY A 167 -48.84 2.62 -9.76
N LEU A 168 -49.55 1.95 -10.68
CA LEU A 168 -48.99 1.23 -11.81
C LEU A 168 -48.56 2.23 -12.88
N SER A 169 -47.28 2.20 -13.27
CA SER A 169 -46.82 2.52 -14.63
C SER A 169 -45.41 1.95 -14.76
N ASP A 170 -45.29 0.75 -15.31
CA ASP A 170 -45.09 0.47 -16.74
C ASP A 170 -43.61 0.48 -17.10
N VAL A 171 -43.22 -0.59 -17.77
CA VAL A 171 -41.87 -1.04 -18.07
C VAL A 171 -41.44 -0.46 -19.41
N GLU A 172 -40.38 0.34 -19.42
CA GLU A 172 -39.57 0.64 -20.62
C GLU A 172 -38.11 0.60 -20.17
N ASP A 173 -37.39 -0.48 -20.43
CA ASP A 173 -36.66 -0.85 -21.65
C ASP A 173 -35.19 -0.44 -21.57
N SER A 174 -34.37 -1.40 -22.01
CA SER A 174 -32.97 -1.58 -21.70
C SER A 174 -32.04 -0.71 -22.55
N SER A 175 -30.80 -0.62 -22.06
CA SER A 175 -29.55 -0.36 -22.78
C SER A 175 -29.08 1.10 -22.88
N SER A 176 -28.39 1.52 -21.82
CA SER A 176 -27.24 2.43 -21.95
C SER A 176 -26.23 2.15 -20.82
N SER A 177 -25.74 0.91 -20.72
CA SER A 177 -24.87 0.49 -19.60
C SER A 177 -23.37 0.65 -19.85
N ASP A 178 -22.95 1.12 -21.02
CA ASP A 178 -21.51 1.20 -21.34
C ASP A 178 -20.88 2.58 -21.08
N GLU A 179 -21.62 3.69 -21.19
CA GLU A 179 -21.01 5.02 -21.00
C GLU A 179 -20.76 5.37 -19.51
N CYS A 180 -21.58 4.88 -18.58
CA CYS A 180 -21.47 5.24 -17.15
C CYS A 180 -20.25 4.58 -16.45
N THR A 181 -19.73 3.47 -16.97
CA THR A 181 -18.64 2.73 -16.29
C THR A 181 -17.25 3.31 -16.57
N GLN A 182 -17.04 3.99 -17.70
CA GLN A 182 -15.75 4.62 -18.01
C GLN A 182 -15.48 5.84 -17.13
N ASP A 183 -16.51 6.61 -16.80
CA ASP A 183 -16.37 7.82 -15.98
C ASP A 183 -16.15 7.53 -14.49
N GLU A 184 -16.68 6.42 -13.96
CA GLU A 184 -16.60 6.08 -12.53
C GLU A 184 -15.17 5.76 -12.07
N VAL A 185 -14.32 5.24 -12.98
CA VAL A 185 -12.92 4.88 -12.71
C VAL A 185 -11.93 6.02 -12.98
N ASN A 186 -12.40 7.15 -13.53
CA ASN A 186 -11.53 8.25 -13.92
C ASN A 186 -11.54 9.46 -12.95
N PHE A 187 -11.01 9.27 -11.75
CA PHE A 187 -10.77 10.36 -10.79
C PHE A 187 -9.43 11.08 -11.03
N LYS A 188 -9.38 12.40 -10.74
CA LYS A 188 -8.19 13.26 -10.90
C LYS A 188 -7.34 13.29 -9.63
N SER A 189 -6.04 13.53 -9.80
CA SER A 189 -5.10 13.68 -8.69
C SER A 189 -5.33 15.02 -7.95
N PRO A 190 -5.46 15.01 -6.61
CA PRO A 190 -5.62 16.21 -5.79
C PRO A 190 -4.29 16.96 -5.63
N ARG A 191 -4.37 18.29 -5.43
CA ARG A 191 -3.20 19.20 -5.37
C ARG A 191 -2.68 19.47 -3.96
N GLU A 192 -3.39 19.04 -2.92
CA GLU A 192 -3.08 19.35 -1.52
C GLU A 192 -1.79 18.69 -1.03
N GLU A 193 -1.04 19.36 -0.14
CA GLU A 193 0.19 18.81 0.44
C GLU A 193 -0.10 17.75 1.51
N ASN A 194 -0.98 18.05 2.46
CA ASN A 194 -1.45 17.13 3.50
C ASN A 194 -2.60 16.28 2.96
N PHE A 195 -2.26 15.10 2.42
CA PHE A 195 -3.23 14.24 1.75
C PHE A 195 -3.45 12.94 2.51
N ASP A 196 -4.67 12.76 3.03
CA ASP A 196 -5.14 11.49 3.57
C ASP A 196 -6.05 10.78 2.57
N VAL A 197 -5.63 9.61 2.11
CA VAL A 197 -6.31 8.88 1.03
C VAL A 197 -7.70 8.38 1.46
N LEU A 198 -7.90 8.00 2.72
CA LEU A 198 -9.19 7.50 3.19
C LEU A 198 -10.21 8.62 3.34
N SER A 199 -9.79 9.77 3.88
CA SER A 199 -10.60 10.97 3.99
C SER A 199 -11.01 11.48 2.61
N TRP A 200 -10.08 11.48 1.66
CA TRP A 200 -10.39 11.84 0.27
C TRP A 200 -11.48 10.95 -0.34
N TRP A 201 -11.38 9.62 -0.18
CA TRP A 201 -12.42 8.69 -0.66
C TRP A 201 -13.74 8.82 0.08
N LYS A 202 -13.72 9.25 1.35
CA LYS A 202 -14.93 9.53 2.13
C LYS A 202 -15.67 10.75 1.57
N GLU A 203 -14.95 11.81 1.24
CA GLU A 203 -15.52 13.03 0.64
C GLU A 203 -16.06 12.79 -0.78
N HIS A 204 -15.38 11.95 -1.56
CA HIS A 204 -15.75 11.65 -2.95
C HIS A 204 -16.72 10.46 -3.09
N ALA A 205 -17.22 9.91 -1.97
CA ALA A 205 -18.09 8.73 -1.97
C ALA A 205 -19.45 8.97 -2.63
N THR A 206 -19.95 10.21 -2.68
CA THR A 206 -21.20 10.54 -3.38
C THR A 206 -21.03 10.49 -4.91
N ARG A 207 -19.87 10.90 -5.41
CA ARG A 207 -19.55 10.91 -6.84
C ARG A 207 -19.10 9.53 -7.35
N PHE A 208 -18.36 8.79 -6.53
CA PHE A 208 -17.80 7.48 -6.89
C PHE A 208 -18.15 6.42 -5.84
N PRO A 209 -19.44 6.06 -5.66
CA PRO A 209 -19.88 5.24 -4.53
C PRO A 209 -19.29 3.83 -4.51
N ASN A 210 -19.12 3.21 -5.68
CA ASN A 210 -18.60 1.83 -5.75
C ASN A 210 -17.07 1.83 -5.64
N VAL A 211 -16.39 2.76 -6.30
CA VAL A 211 -14.93 2.88 -6.22
C VAL A 211 -14.48 3.31 -4.83
N ALA A 212 -15.19 4.22 -4.17
CA ALA A 212 -14.93 4.58 -2.77
C ALA A 212 -15.12 3.39 -1.82
N HIS A 213 -16.09 2.51 -2.10
CA HIS A 213 -16.27 1.27 -1.34
C HIS A 213 -15.08 0.33 -1.53
N ILE A 214 -14.64 0.10 -2.78
CA ILE A 214 -13.46 -0.72 -3.10
C ILE A 214 -12.19 -0.14 -2.46
N ALA A 215 -12.00 1.17 -2.57
CA ALA A 215 -10.86 1.88 -2.00
C ALA A 215 -10.75 1.67 -0.50
N ARG A 216 -11.85 1.83 0.25
CA ARG A 216 -11.86 1.56 1.69
C ARG A 216 -11.49 0.12 2.00
N SER A 217 -12.02 -0.85 1.26
CA SER A 217 -11.73 -2.27 1.50
C SER A 217 -10.27 -2.64 1.22
N ILE A 218 -9.72 -2.20 0.09
CA ILE A 218 -8.35 -2.55 -0.32
C ILE A 218 -7.30 -1.75 0.46
N LEU A 219 -7.50 -0.44 0.63
CA LEU A 219 -6.51 0.41 1.32
C LEU A 219 -6.43 0.15 2.83
N SER A 220 -7.45 -0.48 3.43
CA SER A 220 -7.41 -0.87 4.85
C SER A 220 -6.61 -2.15 5.10
N ILE A 221 -6.13 -2.83 4.06
CA ILE A 221 -5.29 -4.02 4.22
C ILE A 221 -3.88 -3.55 4.61
N PRO A 222 -3.31 -4.02 5.73
CA PRO A 222 -1.94 -3.66 6.09
C PRO A 222 -0.95 -4.34 5.14
N ALA A 223 0.18 -3.69 4.91
CA ALA A 223 1.26 -4.23 4.07
C ALA A 223 2.13 -5.23 4.84
N SER A 224 2.18 -5.09 6.17
CA SER A 224 2.92 -5.95 7.07
C SER A 224 1.98 -6.73 7.98
N SER A 225 2.33 -7.98 8.28
CA SER A 225 1.70 -8.76 9.34
C SER A 225 2.08 -8.28 10.75
N ALA A 226 3.15 -7.47 10.86
CA ALA A 226 3.63 -6.86 12.10
C ALA A 226 3.21 -5.39 12.22
N ALA A 227 1.99 -5.05 11.77
CA ALA A 227 1.51 -3.69 11.82
C ALA A 227 1.47 -3.16 13.27
N SER A 228 2.05 -1.97 13.51
CA SER A 228 2.18 -1.33 14.82
C SER A 228 2.00 0.19 14.82
#